data_AF-A0A9P0GQJ9-F1
#
_entry.id   AF-A0A9P0GQJ9-F1
#
_cell.length_a   1.000
_cell.length_b   1.000
_cell.length_c   1.000
_cell.angle_alpha   90.00
_cell.angle_beta   90.00
_cell.angle_gamma   90.00
#
_symmetry.space_group_name_H-M   'P 1'
#
loop_
_entity.id
_entity.type
_entity.pdbx_description
1 polymer ?
#
loop_
_entity_poly.entity_id
_entity_poly.type
_entity_poly.pdbx_seq_one_letter_code
_entity_poly.pdbx_strand_id
1 'polypeptide(L)'
;MKSFVFVLCCFAVVLADPVQERWNRVHQQCQQSPETYVDDDIFEQLKRGQKPTLPSNFGLHANCMLTKLGLQDNRGNVLLEGIRRAAEVGISDNGKINRTSTMKSFVFVLCCFAVVLADPVQERWNRVHQQCQQSPETYVDDDIFEQLKRGQKPTLPSNFGLHANCMLTKLGLQDNRGNVLPEGIRRAAEVGISDNGKINRIVDDCNVNKNSKEDTALELFGCLGKHRVNIGQL
;
A
#
# COMPACT_ATOMS: atom_id res chain seq x y z
N MET A 1 -6.58 -0.39 -3.78
CA MET A 1 -7.90 -1.08 -3.74
C MET A 1 -7.85 -2.52 -4.25
N LYS A 2 -7.23 -2.82 -5.42
CA LYS A 2 -7.13 -4.20 -5.96
C LYS A 2 -6.59 -5.24 -4.97
N SER A 3 -5.69 -4.82 -4.09
CA SER A 3 -5.01 -5.69 -3.15
C SER A 3 -5.88 -6.11 -1.93
N PHE A 4 -6.84 -5.28 -1.51
CA PHE A 4 -7.74 -5.58 -0.39
C PHE A 4 -8.78 -6.66 -0.72
N VAL A 5 -9.25 -6.68 -1.97
CA VAL A 5 -10.27 -7.59 -2.48
C VAL A 5 -9.80 -9.04 -2.43
N PHE A 6 -8.51 -9.23 -2.71
CA PHE A 6 -7.89 -10.54 -2.76
C PHE A 6 -7.85 -11.21 -1.37
N VAL A 7 -7.73 -10.44 -0.30
CA VAL A 7 -7.61 -10.98 1.07
C VAL A 7 -8.96 -11.40 1.63
N LEU A 8 -10.02 -10.65 1.34
CA LEU A 8 -11.39 -11.05 1.66
C LEU A 8 -11.79 -12.37 0.97
N CYS A 9 -11.39 -12.57 -0.30
CA CYS A 9 -11.60 -13.84 -1.02
C CYS A 9 -10.95 -15.04 -0.33
N CYS A 10 -9.72 -14.88 0.18
CA CYS A 10 -8.98 -16.00 0.74
C CYS A 10 -9.49 -16.46 2.10
N PHE A 11 -10.05 -15.53 2.89
CA PHE A 11 -10.76 -15.91 4.09
C PHE A 11 -12.06 -16.64 3.76
N ALA A 12 -12.79 -16.31 2.70
CA ALA A 12 -14.07 -16.98 2.46
C ALA A 12 -13.96 -18.43 1.93
N VAL A 13 -12.79 -18.86 1.43
CA VAL A 13 -12.63 -20.14 0.72
C VAL A 13 -11.99 -21.26 1.57
N VAL A 14 -11.40 -20.95 2.74
CA VAL A 14 -10.56 -21.93 3.49
C VAL A 14 -10.94 -22.08 4.97
N LEU A 15 -12.07 -21.52 5.41
CA LEU A 15 -12.40 -21.54 6.84
C LEU A 15 -13.13 -22.82 7.24
N ALA A 16 -12.60 -23.48 8.27
CA ALA A 16 -13.35 -24.46 9.05
C ALA A 16 -14.61 -23.79 9.66
N ASP A 17 -15.65 -24.58 9.92
CA ASP A 17 -16.96 -24.16 10.44
C ASP A 17 -16.90 -23.07 11.54
N PRO A 18 -16.08 -23.17 12.60
CA PRO A 18 -16.06 -22.16 13.66
C PRO A 18 -15.52 -20.79 13.22
N VAL A 19 -14.63 -20.75 12.21
CA VAL A 19 -14.10 -19.48 11.70
C VAL A 19 -15.09 -18.85 10.72
N GLN A 20 -15.81 -19.67 9.95
CA GLN A 20 -16.88 -19.20 9.08
C GLN A 20 -18.02 -18.56 9.88
N GLU A 21 -18.40 -19.13 11.02
CA GLU A 21 -19.39 -18.52 11.90
C GLU A 21 -18.94 -17.16 12.45
N ARG A 22 -17.69 -17.07 12.92
CA ARG A 22 -17.13 -15.80 13.41
C ARG A 22 -17.12 -14.76 12.30
N TRP A 23 -16.73 -15.14 11.08
CA TRP A 23 -16.77 -14.29 9.91
C TRP A 23 -18.18 -13.76 9.64
N ASN A 24 -19.16 -14.65 9.54
CA ASN A 24 -20.56 -14.30 9.27
C ASN A 24 -21.12 -13.35 10.33
N ARG A 25 -20.80 -13.58 11.61
CA ARG A 25 -21.19 -12.67 12.70
C ARG A 25 -20.58 -11.27 12.55
N VAL A 26 -19.28 -11.19 12.26
CA VAL A 26 -18.61 -9.88 12.08
C VAL A 26 -19.15 -9.17 10.83
N HIS A 27 -19.38 -9.91 9.75
CA HIS A 27 -19.99 -9.39 8.54
C HIS A 27 -21.36 -8.79 8.80
N GLN A 28 -22.27 -9.52 9.45
CA GLN A 28 -23.58 -9.00 9.84
C GLN A 28 -23.48 -7.75 10.72
N GLN A 29 -22.52 -7.69 11.66
CA GLN A 29 -22.30 -6.47 12.45
C GLN A 29 -21.86 -5.29 11.58
N CYS A 30 -21.01 -5.50 10.58
CA CYS A 30 -20.60 -4.46 9.65
C CYS A 30 -21.73 -4.06 8.68
N GLN A 31 -22.70 -4.92 8.40
CA GLN A 31 -23.88 -4.56 7.60
C GLN A 31 -24.87 -3.63 8.33
N GLN A 32 -24.77 -3.49 9.66
CA GLN A 32 -25.71 -2.68 10.46
C GLN A 32 -25.61 -1.18 10.20
N SER A 33 -24.49 -0.69 9.65
CA SER A 33 -24.32 0.71 9.29
C SER A 33 -24.49 0.90 7.77
N PRO A 34 -25.28 1.89 7.32
CA PRO A 34 -25.43 2.21 5.90
C PRO A 34 -24.10 2.51 5.19
N GLU A 35 -23.14 3.12 5.91
CA GLU A 35 -21.83 3.48 5.36
C GLU A 35 -20.95 2.26 5.07
N THR A 36 -21.22 1.14 5.72
CA THR A 36 -20.47 -0.11 5.56
C THR A 36 -21.32 -1.20 4.93
N TYR A 37 -22.55 -0.93 4.48
CA TYR A 37 -23.40 -1.94 3.87
C TYR A 37 -22.90 -2.38 2.49
N VAL A 38 -22.73 -3.67 2.24
CA VAL A 38 -22.27 -4.20 0.94
C VAL A 38 -23.17 -5.37 0.56
N ASP A 39 -23.70 -5.38 -0.67
CA ASP A 39 -24.59 -6.47 -1.11
C ASP A 39 -23.91 -7.85 -0.95
N ASP A 40 -24.63 -8.81 -0.36
CA ASP A 40 -24.12 -10.17 -0.10
C ASP A 40 -23.71 -10.88 -1.39
N ASP A 41 -24.34 -10.56 -2.53
CA ASP A 41 -23.99 -11.12 -3.84
C ASP A 41 -22.55 -10.80 -4.22
N ILE A 42 -22.01 -9.64 -3.83
CA ILE A 42 -20.60 -9.31 -4.08
C ILE A 42 -19.68 -10.33 -3.38
N PHE A 43 -20.00 -10.74 -2.15
CA PHE A 43 -19.22 -11.73 -1.42
C PHE A 43 -19.37 -13.13 -2.01
N GLU A 44 -20.56 -13.50 -2.48
CA GLU A 44 -20.78 -14.78 -3.16
C GLU A 44 -20.05 -14.87 -4.50
N GLN A 45 -20.02 -13.77 -5.27
CA GLN A 45 -19.21 -13.67 -6.48
C GLN A 45 -17.71 -13.82 -6.15
N LEU A 46 -17.23 -13.12 -5.12
CA LEU A 46 -15.85 -13.21 -4.65
C LEU A 46 -15.48 -14.63 -4.19
N LYS A 47 -16.36 -15.34 -3.47
CA LYS A 47 -16.19 -16.75 -3.08
C LYS A 47 -16.06 -17.68 -4.28
N ARG A 48 -16.80 -17.40 -5.36
CA ARG A 48 -16.74 -18.15 -6.63
C ARG A 48 -15.55 -17.76 -7.52
N GLY A 49 -14.65 -16.89 -7.03
CA GLY A 49 -13.50 -16.41 -7.79
C GLY A 49 -13.86 -15.45 -8.93
N GLN A 50 -15.08 -14.90 -8.92
CA GLN A 50 -15.51 -13.90 -9.89
C GLN A 50 -14.95 -12.53 -9.50
N LYS A 51 -14.97 -11.59 -10.46
CA LYS A 51 -14.47 -10.22 -10.29
C LYS A 51 -15.63 -9.23 -10.34
N PRO A 52 -16.43 -9.10 -9.26
CA PRO A 52 -17.52 -8.14 -9.23
C PRO A 52 -16.99 -6.71 -9.32
N THR A 53 -17.83 -5.81 -9.86
CA THR A 53 -17.63 -4.37 -9.66
C THR A 53 -17.88 -4.06 -8.19
N LEU A 54 -16.91 -3.44 -7.54
CA LEU A 54 -16.99 -3.16 -6.10
C LEU A 54 -17.67 -1.81 -5.85
N PRO A 55 -18.60 -1.73 -4.89
CA PRO A 55 -19.21 -0.47 -4.52
C PRO A 55 -18.17 0.43 -3.84
N SER A 56 -18.39 1.74 -3.90
CA SER A 56 -17.47 2.74 -3.34
C SER A 56 -17.20 2.57 -1.84
N ASN A 57 -18.16 2.00 -1.11
CA ASN A 57 -18.07 1.75 0.32
C ASN A 57 -17.46 0.38 0.70
N PHE A 58 -17.07 -0.45 -0.28
CA PHE A 58 -16.44 -1.75 0.00
C PHE A 58 -15.19 -1.62 0.88
N GLY A 59 -14.40 -0.56 0.70
CA GLY A 59 -13.23 -0.28 1.53
C GLY A 59 -13.58 -0.05 3.01
N LEU A 60 -14.70 0.63 3.29
CA LEU A 60 -15.18 0.87 4.65
C LEU A 60 -15.67 -0.44 5.29
N HIS A 61 -16.41 -1.27 4.55
CA HIS A 61 -16.83 -2.59 5.02
C HIS A 61 -15.61 -3.49 5.33
N ALA A 62 -14.63 -3.53 4.43
CA ALA A 62 -13.39 -4.27 4.63
C ALA A 62 -12.65 -3.82 5.88
N ASN A 63 -12.54 -2.52 6.12
CA ASN A 63 -11.90 -1.96 7.31
C ASN A 63 -12.65 -2.36 8.59
N CYS A 64 -13.99 -2.29 8.59
CA CYS A 64 -14.82 -2.74 9.72
C CYS A 64 -14.57 -4.23 10.03
N MET A 65 -14.55 -5.08 9.01
CA MET A 65 -14.30 -6.52 9.13
C MET A 65 -12.93 -6.80 9.76
N LEU A 66 -11.87 -6.22 9.20
CA LEU A 66 -10.49 -6.42 9.66
C LEU A 66 -10.32 -5.95 11.11
N THR A 67 -10.92 -4.81 11.46
CA THR A 67 -10.88 -4.24 12.81
C THR A 67 -11.57 -5.15 13.82
N LYS A 68 -12.81 -5.59 13.53
CA LYS A 68 -13.57 -6.48 14.43
C LYS A 68 -13.00 -7.89 14.53
N LEU A 69 -12.30 -8.36 13.50
CA LEU A 69 -11.55 -9.62 13.56
C LEU A 69 -10.25 -9.50 14.36
N GLY A 70 -9.82 -8.26 14.68
CA GLY A 70 -8.57 -7.98 15.40
C GLY A 70 -7.34 -8.09 14.50
N LEU A 71 -7.52 -8.04 13.17
CA LEU A 71 -6.44 -8.10 12.19
C LEU A 71 -5.84 -6.72 11.89
N GLN A 72 -6.55 -5.67 12.28
CA GLN A 72 -6.16 -4.27 12.08
C GLN A 72 -6.66 -3.42 13.26
N ASP A 73 -6.01 -2.29 13.52
CA ASP A 73 -6.54 -1.25 14.42
C ASP A 73 -7.45 -0.25 13.71
N ASN A 74 -8.07 0.64 14.48
CA ASN A 74 -8.95 1.72 14.00
C ASN A 74 -8.23 2.75 13.11
N ARG A 75 -6.89 2.70 12.99
CA ARG A 75 -6.08 3.62 12.21
C ARG A 75 -5.62 3.03 10.87
N GLY A 76 -5.91 1.76 10.59
CA GLY A 76 -5.38 1.12 9.38
C GLY A 76 -4.21 0.17 9.61
N ASN A 77 -3.64 0.12 10.82
CA ASN A 77 -2.41 -0.63 11.05
C ASN A 77 -2.71 -2.11 11.23
N VAL A 78 -2.02 -2.96 10.47
CA VAL A 78 -2.13 -4.41 10.59
C VAL A 78 -1.60 -4.89 11.94
N LEU A 79 -2.40 -5.71 12.64
CA LEU A 79 -2.04 -6.29 13.92
C LEU A 79 -1.48 -7.70 13.72
N LEU A 80 -0.15 -7.83 13.73
CA LEU A 80 0.56 -9.10 13.52
C LEU A 80 0.10 -10.19 14.50
N GLU A 81 -0.23 -9.80 15.73
CA GLU A 81 -0.73 -10.69 16.76
C GLU A 81 -2.12 -11.26 16.42
N GLY A 82 -3.00 -10.45 15.82
CA GLY A 82 -4.29 -10.93 15.33
C GLY A 82 -4.15 -11.93 14.18
N ILE A 83 -3.21 -11.67 13.27
CA ILE A 83 -2.85 -12.59 12.17
C ILE A 83 -2.35 -13.91 12.73
N ARG A 84 -1.44 -13.85 13.71
CA ARG A 84 -0.89 -15.04 14.37
C ARG A 84 -1.99 -15.91 14.99
N ARG A 85 -2.91 -15.30 15.75
CA ARG A 85 -4.05 -16.03 16.35
C ARG A 85 -4.97 -16.62 15.28
N ALA A 86 -5.24 -15.89 14.19
CA ALA A 86 -6.05 -16.41 13.09
C ALA A 86 -5.38 -17.62 12.41
N ALA A 87 -4.06 -17.61 12.27
CA ALA A 87 -3.30 -18.74 11.75
C ALA A 87 -3.30 -19.95 12.70
N GLU A 88 -3.24 -19.71 14.02
CA GLU A 88 -3.27 -20.76 15.04
C GLU A 88 -4.63 -21.49 15.11
N VAL A 89 -5.75 -20.77 14.94
CA VAL A 89 -7.10 -21.35 14.91
C VAL A 89 -7.29 -22.31 13.72
N GLY A 90 -6.60 -22.08 12.60
CA GLY A 90 -6.66 -22.97 11.44
C GLY A 90 -5.94 -24.32 11.61
N ILE A 91 -5.19 -24.51 12.71
CA ILE A 91 -4.37 -25.73 12.95
C ILE A 91 -5.04 -26.69 13.95
N SER A 92 -6.00 -26.22 14.74
CA SER A 92 -6.47 -26.92 15.94
C SER A 92 -7.81 -27.63 15.76
N ASP A 93 -7.95 -28.48 14.75
CA ASP A 93 -9.03 -29.49 14.72
C ASP A 93 -8.45 -30.91 14.71
N ASN A 94 -8.50 -31.54 15.89
CA ASN A 94 -8.42 -32.97 16.16
C ASN A 94 -7.25 -33.77 15.59
N GLY A 95 -6.00 -33.52 16.03
CA GLY A 95 -4.94 -34.54 16.31
C GLY A 95 -4.60 -35.63 15.26
N LYS A 96 -5.22 -35.65 14.10
CA LYS A 96 -5.07 -36.57 12.98
C LYS A 96 -4.75 -35.72 11.77
N ILE A 97 -3.47 -35.41 11.65
CA ILE A 97 -2.91 -34.72 10.49
C ILE A 97 -3.05 -35.67 9.30
N ASN A 98 -4.14 -35.57 8.54
CA ASN A 98 -4.19 -36.12 7.18
C ASN A 98 -3.24 -35.28 6.32
N ARG A 99 -2.01 -35.79 6.20
CA ARG A 99 -0.81 -35.15 5.63
C ARG A 99 -0.95 -34.64 4.19
N THR A 100 -2.05 -34.96 3.51
CA THR A 100 -2.26 -34.68 2.08
C THR A 100 -3.15 -33.47 1.78
N SER A 101 -3.91 -32.94 2.76
CA SER A 101 -4.82 -31.78 2.53
C SER A 101 -4.37 -30.47 3.18
N THR A 102 -3.50 -30.52 4.19
CA THR A 102 -3.11 -29.36 5.00
C THR A 102 -2.06 -28.45 4.36
N MET A 103 -1.23 -28.97 3.45
CA MET A 103 -0.17 -28.16 2.81
C MET A 103 -0.72 -27.18 1.77
N LYS A 104 -1.88 -27.46 1.17
CA LYS A 104 -2.52 -26.58 0.17
C LYS A 104 -3.24 -25.40 0.83
N SER A 105 -3.90 -25.61 1.97
CA SER A 105 -4.60 -24.54 2.71
C SER A 105 -3.63 -23.56 3.37
N PHE A 106 -2.48 -24.02 3.88
CA PHE A 106 -1.51 -23.15 4.54
C PHE A 106 -0.80 -22.20 3.57
N VAL A 107 -0.45 -22.68 2.37
CA VAL A 107 0.17 -21.86 1.32
C VAL A 107 -0.81 -20.81 0.80
N PHE A 108 -2.11 -21.12 0.76
CA PHE A 108 -3.13 -20.18 0.28
C PHE A 108 -3.38 -19.03 1.25
N VAL A 109 -3.47 -19.30 2.56
CA VAL A 109 -3.62 -18.27 3.60
C VAL A 109 -2.41 -17.32 3.63
N LEU A 110 -1.19 -17.86 3.50
CA LEU A 110 0.04 -17.05 3.48
C LEU A 110 0.15 -16.15 2.23
N CYS A 111 -0.29 -16.63 1.06
CA CYS A 111 -0.31 -15.86 -0.18
C CYS A 111 -1.24 -14.64 -0.12
N CYS A 112 -2.28 -14.67 0.72
CA CYS A 112 -3.26 -13.58 0.78
C CYS A 112 -2.79 -12.47 1.72
N PHE A 113 -2.08 -12.79 2.80
CA PHE A 113 -1.46 -11.76 3.64
C PHE A 113 -0.40 -10.91 2.90
N ALA A 114 0.25 -11.45 1.87
CA ALA A 114 1.19 -10.69 1.04
C ALA A 114 0.52 -9.55 0.25
N VAL A 115 -0.82 -9.56 0.10
CA VAL A 115 -1.56 -8.64 -0.76
C VAL A 115 -2.19 -7.47 0.03
N VAL A 116 -2.31 -7.52 1.36
CA VAL A 116 -2.95 -6.43 2.17
C VAL A 116 -2.00 -5.39 2.75
N LEU A 117 -0.70 -5.49 2.52
CA LEU A 117 0.21 -4.38 2.85
C LEU A 117 0.06 -3.28 1.79
N ALA A 118 -1.01 -2.51 1.86
CA ALA A 118 -1.04 -1.19 1.26
C ALA A 118 0.10 -0.39 1.89
N ASP A 119 1.18 -0.20 1.15
CA ASP A 119 2.30 0.61 1.60
C ASP A 119 1.79 2.05 1.75
N PRO A 120 1.71 2.60 2.98
CA PRO A 120 1.21 3.96 3.21
C PRO A 120 2.05 5.01 2.46
N VAL A 121 3.31 4.69 2.17
CA VAL A 121 4.18 5.52 1.33
C VAL A 121 3.69 5.53 -0.11
N GLN A 122 3.36 4.36 -0.67
CA GLN A 122 2.83 4.24 -2.04
C GLN A 122 1.49 4.95 -2.20
N GLU A 123 0.61 4.86 -1.20
CA GLU A 123 -0.67 5.57 -1.23
C GLU A 123 -0.46 7.08 -1.21
N ARG A 124 0.44 7.57 -0.35
CA ARG A 124 0.81 8.99 -0.31
C ARG A 124 1.38 9.45 -1.65
N TRP A 125 2.27 8.67 -2.26
CA TRP A 125 2.81 8.94 -3.60
C TRP A 125 1.70 9.06 -4.64
N ASN A 126 0.84 8.05 -4.75
CA ASN A 126 -0.24 8.01 -5.74
C ASN A 126 -1.18 9.21 -5.60
N ARG A 127 -1.51 9.61 -4.37
CA ARG A 127 -2.34 10.78 -4.11
C ARG A 127 -1.65 12.08 -4.56
N VAL A 128 -0.37 12.25 -4.25
CA VAL A 128 0.39 13.43 -4.65
C VAL A 128 0.57 13.48 -6.18
N HIS A 129 0.86 12.33 -6.80
CA HIS A 129 0.94 12.15 -8.25
C HIS A 129 -0.34 12.62 -8.93
N GLN A 130 -1.49 12.12 -8.50
CA GLN A 130 -2.78 12.53 -9.03
C GLN A 130 -3.03 14.04 -8.89
N GLN A 131 -2.61 14.65 -7.77
CA GLN A 131 -2.72 16.11 -7.62
C GLN A 131 -1.82 16.87 -8.60
N CYS A 132 -0.61 16.38 -8.86
CA CYS A 132 0.29 16.97 -9.85
C CYS A 132 -0.18 16.73 -11.29
N GLN A 133 -0.91 15.64 -11.56
CA GLN A 133 -1.51 15.39 -12.88
C GLN A 133 -2.70 16.31 -13.21
N GLN A 134 -3.28 17.02 -12.23
CA GLN A 134 -4.43 17.89 -12.47
C GLN A 134 -4.10 19.18 -13.24
N SER A 135 -2.83 19.63 -13.23
CA SER A 135 -2.41 20.81 -13.98
C SER A 135 -1.78 20.39 -15.32
N PRO A 136 -2.20 20.98 -16.45
CA PRO A 136 -1.59 20.71 -17.76
C PRO A 136 -0.07 20.97 -17.80
N GLU A 137 0.42 21.95 -17.01
CA GLU A 137 1.85 22.29 -16.97
C GLU A 137 2.69 21.19 -16.32
N THR A 138 2.12 20.46 -15.37
CA THR A 138 2.80 19.37 -14.64
C THR A 138 2.34 17.99 -15.07
N TYR A 139 1.48 17.86 -16.09
CA TYR A 139 0.99 16.58 -16.55
C TYR A 139 2.09 15.78 -17.28
N VAL A 140 2.33 14.54 -16.86
CA VAL A 140 3.32 13.63 -17.49
C VAL A 140 2.67 12.28 -17.73
N ASP A 141 2.83 11.69 -18.90
CA ASP A 141 2.24 10.38 -19.18
C ASP A 141 2.67 9.32 -18.15
N ASP A 142 1.70 8.56 -17.62
CA ASP A 142 1.93 7.53 -16.61
C ASP A 142 2.89 6.43 -17.11
N ASP A 143 2.96 6.18 -18.42
CA ASP A 143 3.88 5.22 -19.02
C ASP A 143 5.36 5.58 -18.76
N ILE A 144 5.70 6.88 -18.68
CA ILE A 144 7.06 7.32 -18.32
C ILE A 144 7.44 6.80 -16.93
N PHE A 145 6.52 6.87 -15.96
CA PHE A 145 6.79 6.38 -14.61
C PHE A 145 6.85 4.85 -14.55
N GLU A 146 6.01 4.15 -15.31
CA GLU A 146 6.07 2.69 -15.41
C GLU A 146 7.38 2.20 -16.04
N GLN A 147 7.89 2.91 -17.05
CA GLN A 147 9.22 2.66 -17.61
C GLN A 147 10.33 2.90 -16.57
N LEU A 148 10.29 4.02 -15.83
CA LEU A 148 11.25 4.33 -14.78
C LEU A 148 11.24 3.28 -13.65
N LYS A 149 10.07 2.81 -13.21
CA LYS A 149 9.93 1.72 -12.22
C LYS A 149 10.59 0.42 -12.68
N ARG A 150 10.55 0.14 -13.98
CA ARG A 150 11.21 -1.03 -14.60
C ARG A 150 12.72 -0.82 -14.80
N GLY A 151 13.27 0.31 -14.36
CA GLY A 151 14.68 0.67 -14.55
C GLY A 151 15.03 1.07 -15.99
N GLN A 152 14.03 1.37 -16.82
CA GLN A 152 14.25 1.86 -18.17
C GLN A 152 14.61 3.35 -18.15
N LYS A 153 15.13 3.85 -19.28
CA LYS A 153 15.56 5.25 -19.45
C LYS A 153 14.72 5.91 -20.55
N PRO A 154 13.44 6.22 -20.29
CA PRO A 154 12.60 6.90 -21.27
C PRO A 154 13.16 8.28 -21.61
N THR A 155 12.80 8.80 -22.78
CA THR A 155 12.95 10.23 -23.06
C THR A 155 11.97 10.99 -22.18
N LEU A 156 12.51 11.81 -21.27
CA LEU A 156 11.69 12.60 -20.37
C LEU A 156 11.09 13.81 -21.12
N PRO A 157 9.79 14.09 -20.94
CA PRO A 157 9.19 15.28 -21.53
C PRO A 157 9.76 16.55 -20.90
N SER A 158 9.69 17.67 -21.61
CA SER A 158 10.27 18.95 -21.15
C SER A 158 9.71 19.46 -19.84
N ASN A 159 8.47 19.07 -19.49
CA ASN A 159 7.82 19.43 -18.23
C ASN A 159 8.04 18.42 -17.09
N PHE A 160 8.87 17.38 -17.29
CA PHE A 160 9.14 16.40 -16.24
C PHE A 160 9.75 17.03 -14.98
N GLY A 161 10.61 18.04 -15.13
CA GLY A 161 11.15 18.80 -14.00
C GLY A 161 10.09 19.56 -13.20
N LEU A 162 9.05 20.10 -13.88
CA LEU A 162 7.92 20.75 -13.22
C LEU A 162 7.09 19.75 -12.41
N HIS A 163 6.84 18.56 -12.98
CA HIS A 163 6.16 17.47 -12.28
C HIS A 163 6.96 17.02 -11.06
N ALA A 164 8.27 16.77 -11.22
CA ALA A 164 9.15 16.36 -10.13
C ALA A 164 9.15 17.39 -8.98
N ASN A 165 9.24 18.68 -9.30
CA ASN A 165 9.15 19.75 -8.30
C ASN A 165 7.79 19.74 -7.57
N CYS A 166 6.68 19.57 -8.30
CA CYS A 166 5.35 19.45 -7.69
C CYS A 166 5.27 18.29 -6.68
N MET A 167 5.78 17.11 -7.08
CA MET A 167 5.81 15.91 -6.25
C MET A 167 6.62 16.14 -4.97
N LEU A 168 7.88 16.57 -5.11
CA LEU A 168 8.80 16.74 -3.98
C LEU A 168 8.35 17.84 -3.02
N THR A 169 7.74 18.91 -3.53
CA THR A 169 7.14 19.97 -2.70
C THR A 169 6.02 19.41 -1.82
N LYS A 170 5.06 18.70 -2.42
CA LYS A 170 3.91 18.12 -1.71
C LYS A 170 4.29 16.96 -0.79
N LEU A 171 5.40 16.27 -1.08
CA LEU A 171 5.98 15.26 -0.19
C LEU A 171 6.77 15.88 0.97
N GLY A 172 7.05 17.19 0.93
CA GLY A 172 7.80 17.89 1.96
C GLY A 172 9.31 17.60 1.93
N LEU A 173 9.84 17.36 0.72
CA LEU A 173 11.25 17.11 0.44
C LEU A 173 11.95 18.34 -0.15
N GLN A 174 11.16 19.27 -0.70
CA GLN A 174 11.60 20.52 -1.29
C GLN A 174 10.60 21.62 -0.91
N ASP A 175 11.03 22.88 -0.84
CA ASP A 175 10.13 24.03 -0.64
C ASP A 175 9.71 24.68 -1.97
N ASN A 176 8.78 25.65 -1.90
CA ASN A 176 8.28 26.37 -3.09
C ASN A 176 9.35 27.20 -3.82
N ARG A 177 10.50 27.47 -3.19
CA ARG A 177 11.64 28.19 -3.79
C ARG A 177 12.63 27.24 -4.42
N GLY A 178 12.42 25.93 -4.28
CA GLY A 178 13.28 24.89 -4.80
C GLY A 178 14.36 24.43 -3.83
N ASN A 179 14.40 24.94 -2.59
CA ASN A 179 15.40 24.49 -1.62
C ASN A 179 15.04 23.09 -1.11
N VAL A 180 16.03 22.22 -1.03
CA VAL A 180 15.87 20.90 -0.42
C VAL A 180 15.60 21.03 1.09
N LEU A 181 14.74 20.16 1.62
CA LEU A 181 14.39 20.09 3.03
C LEU A 181 15.06 18.86 3.67
N PRO A 182 16.20 19.01 4.38
CA PRO A 182 16.95 17.90 4.96
C PRO A 182 16.11 17.01 5.88
N GLU A 183 15.24 17.63 6.69
CA GLU A 183 14.31 16.90 7.57
C GLU A 183 13.27 16.08 6.79
N GLY A 184 12.91 16.51 5.58
CA GLY A 184 12.10 15.73 4.66
C GLY A 184 12.81 14.45 4.20
N ILE A 185 14.07 14.59 3.77
CA ILE A 185 14.91 13.46 3.33
C ILE A 185 15.11 12.46 4.48
N ARG A 186 15.42 12.97 5.68
CA ARG A 186 15.58 12.14 6.89
C ARG A 186 14.34 11.29 7.15
N ARG A 187 13.16 11.91 7.23
CA ARG A 187 11.89 11.21 7.45
C ARG A 187 11.60 10.16 6.37
N ALA A 188 11.92 10.46 5.11
CA ALA A 188 11.75 9.50 4.02
C ALA A 188 12.70 8.29 4.15
N ALA A 189 13.96 8.52 4.51
CA ALA A 189 14.95 7.46 4.70
C ALA A 189 14.61 6.55 5.90
N GLU A 190 14.11 7.13 6.99
CA GLU A 190 13.71 6.41 8.22
C GLU A 190 12.59 5.38 7.99
N VAL A 191 11.82 5.49 6.91
CA VAL A 191 10.78 4.50 6.60
C VAL A 191 11.37 3.12 6.28
N GLY A 192 12.57 3.06 5.68
CA GLY A 192 13.18 1.80 5.23
C GLY A 192 14.58 1.53 5.79
N ILE A 193 15.19 2.49 6.50
CA ILE A 193 16.59 2.42 6.94
C ILE A 193 16.63 2.68 8.44
N SER A 194 17.17 1.75 9.22
CA SER A 194 17.31 1.91 10.69
C SER A 194 18.70 2.41 11.12
N ASP A 195 19.67 2.43 10.21
CA ASP A 195 21.05 2.85 10.49
C ASP A 195 21.15 4.38 10.38
N ASN A 196 21.27 5.06 11.52
CA ASN A 196 21.39 6.52 11.60
C ASN A 196 22.61 7.07 10.85
N GLY A 197 23.73 6.32 10.81
CA GLY A 197 24.91 6.73 10.06
C GLY A 197 24.65 6.74 8.56
N LYS A 198 23.91 5.76 8.04
CA LYS A 198 23.46 5.75 6.64
C LYS A 198 22.45 6.85 6.35
N ILE A 199 21.47 7.08 7.23
CA ILE A 199 20.49 8.16 7.07
C ILE A 199 21.22 9.52 6.96
N ASN A 200 22.17 9.80 7.86
CA ASN A 200 22.92 11.06 7.83
C ASN A 200 23.68 11.24 6.51
N ARG A 201 24.35 10.18 6.02
CA ARG A 201 25.02 10.23 4.71
C ARG A 201 24.04 10.52 3.56
N ILE A 202 22.84 9.93 3.57
CA ILE A 202 21.83 10.19 2.55
C ILE A 202 21.36 11.65 2.61
N VAL A 203 21.14 12.17 3.81
CA VAL A 203 20.74 13.58 3.99
C VAL A 203 21.83 14.51 3.46
N ASP A 204 23.09 14.26 3.80
CA ASP A 204 24.22 15.06 3.34
C ASP A 204 24.41 14.98 1.81
N ASP A 205 24.39 13.76 1.25
CA ASP A 205 24.57 13.52 -0.18
C ASP A 205 23.43 14.11 -1.02
N CYS A 206 22.19 14.08 -0.53
CA CYS A 206 21.01 14.55 -1.26
C CYS A 206 20.61 15.99 -0.94
N ASN A 207 21.32 16.70 -0.06
CA ASN A 207 21.10 18.12 0.21
C ASN A 207 21.73 19.01 -0.87
N VAL A 208 21.21 18.88 -2.10
CA VAL A 208 21.72 19.54 -3.31
C VAL A 208 20.84 20.74 -3.67
N ASN A 209 21.42 21.84 -4.12
CA ASN A 209 20.67 22.96 -4.71
C ASN A 209 21.26 23.27 -6.09
N LYS A 210 20.38 23.45 -7.08
CA LYS A 210 20.74 23.78 -8.47
C LYS A 210 20.24 25.19 -8.83
N ASN A 211 20.45 25.57 -10.09
CA ASN A 211 20.11 26.89 -10.59
C ASN A 211 18.60 27.13 -10.72
N SER A 212 17.80 26.07 -10.77
CA SER A 212 16.34 26.11 -10.82
C SER A 212 15.72 25.10 -9.84
N LYS A 213 14.45 25.30 -9.50
CA LYS A 213 13.70 24.38 -8.62
C LYS A 213 13.45 23.05 -9.33
N GLU A 214 13.26 23.07 -10.64
CA GLU A 214 13.09 21.91 -11.50
C GLU A 214 14.37 21.07 -11.57
N ASP A 215 15.53 21.70 -11.79
CA ASP A 215 16.82 20.99 -11.81
C ASP A 215 17.15 20.42 -10.43
N THR A 216 16.84 21.17 -9.37
CA THR A 216 17.01 20.70 -7.99
C THR A 216 16.12 19.48 -7.73
N ALA A 217 14.87 19.51 -8.22
CA ALA A 217 13.95 18.41 -8.07
C ALA A 217 14.45 17.14 -8.78
N LEU A 218 14.96 17.28 -10.02
CA LEU A 218 15.50 16.14 -10.77
C LEU A 218 16.74 15.53 -10.12
N GLU A 219 17.65 16.38 -9.63
CA GLU A 219 18.84 15.90 -8.91
C GLU A 219 18.47 15.21 -7.60
N LEU A 220 17.56 15.80 -6.81
CA LEU A 220 17.07 15.20 -5.57
C LEU A 220 16.38 13.86 -5.84
N PHE A 221 15.52 13.78 -6.86
CA PHE A 221 14.84 12.54 -7.25
C PHE A 221 15.84 11.44 -7.63
N GLY A 222 16.84 11.78 -8.44
CA GLY A 222 17.93 10.87 -8.81
C GLY A 222 18.76 10.42 -7.61
N CYS A 223 19.07 11.33 -6.68
CA CYS A 223 19.80 11.01 -5.46
C CYS A 223 19.03 10.03 -4.58
N LEU A 224 17.74 10.26 -4.33
CA LEU A 224 16.89 9.35 -3.55
C LEU A 224 16.82 7.95 -4.21
N GLY A 225 16.74 7.89 -5.54
CA GLY A 225 16.80 6.64 -6.29
C GLY A 225 18.12 5.89 -6.13
N LYS A 226 19.26 6.60 -6.22
CA LYS A 226 20.62 6.04 -6.00
C LYS A 226 20.75 5.41 -4.61
N HIS A 227 20.19 6.05 -3.58
CA HIS A 227 20.21 5.54 -2.20
C HIS A 227 19.05 4.60 -1.87
N ARG A 228 18.17 4.28 -2.84
CA ARG A 228 16.98 3.43 -2.67
C ARG A 228 16.06 3.89 -1.54
N VAL A 229 15.92 5.21 -1.37
CA VAL A 229 14.97 5.78 -0.42
C VAL A 229 13.56 5.58 -0.96
N ASN A 230 12.70 4.89 -0.20
CA ASN A 230 11.31 4.66 -0.60
C ASN A 230 10.47 5.91 -0.32
N ILE A 231 10.13 6.65 -1.37
CA ILE A 231 9.11 7.73 -1.32
C ILE A 231 7.80 7.33 -1.99
N GLY A 232 7.61 6.04 -2.30
CA GLY A 232 6.44 5.47 -2.98
C GLY A 232 6.59 5.44 -4.50
N GLN A 233 7.81 5.60 -4.99
CA GLN A 233 8.14 5.58 -6.42
C GLN A 233 8.46 4.17 -6.95
N LEU A 234 8.60 3.18 -6.07
CA LEU A 234 9.06 1.81 -6.36
C LEU A 234 7.91 0.81 -6.31
#